data_AF-A0A423IRQ7-F1
#
_entry.id   AF-A0A423IRQ7-F1
#
_cell.length_a   1.000
_cell.length_b   1.000
_cell.length_c   1.000
_cell.angle_alpha   90.00
_cell.angle_beta   90.00
_cell.angle_gamma   90.00
#
_symmetry.space_group_name_H-M   'P 1'
#
loop_
_entity.id
_entity.type
_entity.pdbx_description
1 polymer ?
#
loop_
_entity_poly.entity_id
_entity_poly.type
_entity_poly.pdbx_seq_one_letter_code
_entity_poly.pdbx_strand_id
1 'polypeptide(L)'
;MSYSSKLSAHYLELAKASVSKENFAGEDVRFSSEYEALESELGKAQSMHESGQIDWLKIRENSENLLRTQSKDLRVGAWLTWALYQRESFQGLLAGLGLLHHLCENHWAEVHPNKARTRSAAISWLVPRLEQVLNENVAIKEQLPLFRRLVEHLEGLDAACTEHLGDDAPLLLPISRRLKNMVQRAADNQPEPGVVGAAVAQVKQAATQLLTPGAPIDNEKEAHKALRAQQENARPLCAWWLKQKATDLRALRLNRTLLWLPIDAVPERNAEQITVLRGLPADKLKAYQDRYDQGKYADLLVELEASLAKAPFWFDGQRMVWECLQGLNAEMAMREVEIHFALLVQRLPGIIELRFHDGAPFADPATRAWIGAHVMPHLQSASAPRKVEVADTQPAWELALEEVLPILRKDGLKAAVQVLKQGLQSAHGGRVRFFWQFALARLCFMAKKYELAKTQLETLDQTLQDSGLHAWEPDLALEVLHLLHSCCELLPQNHAVRERKEEIYRRLCHLDLEVVLE
;
A
#
# COMPACT_ATOMS: atom_id res chain seq x y z
N MET A 1 -22.56 -43.14 9.69
CA MET A 1 -22.47 -41.82 10.36
C MET A 1 -21.70 -40.85 9.46
N SER A 2 -22.25 -39.67 9.16
CA SER A 2 -21.56 -38.61 8.40
C SER A 2 -20.30 -38.13 9.14
N TYR A 3 -19.29 -37.61 8.44
CA TYR A 3 -18.07 -37.04 9.03
C TYR A 3 -18.38 -36.00 10.12
N SER A 4 -19.36 -35.12 9.88
CA SER A 4 -19.87 -34.16 10.87
C SER A 4 -20.35 -34.81 12.17
N SER A 5 -20.96 -36.00 12.09
CA SER A 5 -21.43 -36.73 13.26
C SER A 5 -20.29 -37.34 14.08
N LYS A 6 -19.15 -37.63 13.45
CA LYS A 6 -17.96 -38.16 14.15
C LYS A 6 -17.24 -37.04 14.90
N LEU A 7 -17.12 -35.86 14.30
CA LEU A 7 -16.49 -34.71 14.92
C LEU A 7 -17.27 -34.25 16.17
N SER A 8 -18.58 -34.05 16.05
CA SER A 8 -19.42 -33.68 17.20
C SER A 8 -19.39 -34.74 18.31
N ALA A 9 -19.36 -36.03 17.95
CA ALA A 9 -19.21 -37.10 18.93
C ALA A 9 -17.85 -37.04 19.64
N HIS A 10 -16.76 -36.80 18.92
CA HIS A 10 -15.41 -36.70 19.49
C HIS A 10 -15.31 -35.61 20.57
N TYR A 11 -15.77 -34.39 20.28
CA TYR A 11 -15.70 -33.29 21.25
C TYR A 11 -16.74 -33.41 22.37
N LEU A 12 -17.86 -34.07 22.12
CA LEU A 12 -18.79 -34.40 23.20
C LEU A 12 -18.18 -35.42 24.16
N GLU A 13 -17.46 -36.43 23.67
CA GLU A 13 -16.71 -37.36 24.52
C GLU A 13 -15.57 -36.65 25.27
N LEU A 14 -14.88 -35.70 24.63
CA LEU A 14 -13.90 -34.85 25.33
C LEU A 14 -14.55 -34.04 26.45
N ALA A 15 -15.78 -33.55 26.26
CA ALA A 15 -16.51 -32.81 27.30
C ALA A 15 -16.89 -33.71 28.48
N LYS A 16 -17.33 -34.95 28.21
CA LYS A 16 -17.79 -35.92 29.22
C LYS A 16 -16.67 -36.63 29.98
N ALA A 17 -15.52 -36.82 29.35
CA ALA A 17 -14.41 -37.54 29.96
C ALA A 17 -13.79 -36.73 31.09
N SER A 18 -13.69 -37.31 32.29
CA SER A 18 -13.01 -36.68 33.42
C SER A 18 -11.51 -36.54 33.14
N VAL A 19 -10.90 -35.46 33.64
CA VAL A 19 -9.44 -35.24 33.55
C VAL A 19 -8.68 -36.31 34.33
N SER A 20 -9.19 -36.68 35.51
CA SER A 20 -8.64 -37.76 36.34
C SER A 20 -9.77 -38.62 36.93
N LYS A 21 -9.43 -39.71 37.63
CA LYS A 21 -10.42 -40.58 38.27
C LYS A 21 -11.14 -39.90 39.46
N GLU A 22 -10.52 -38.89 40.06
CA GLU A 22 -10.99 -38.26 41.31
C GLU A 22 -11.51 -36.84 41.09
N ASN A 23 -11.11 -36.19 39.99
CA ASN A 23 -11.50 -34.83 39.66
C ASN A 23 -11.86 -34.72 38.16
N PHE A 24 -13.13 -34.40 37.89
CA PHE A 24 -13.65 -34.19 36.55
C PHE A 24 -12.98 -33.00 35.84
N ALA A 25 -12.92 -31.86 36.52
CA ALA A 25 -12.51 -30.59 35.95
C ALA A 25 -11.00 -30.32 36.01
N GLY A 26 -10.24 -31.07 36.81
CA GLY A 26 -8.80 -30.85 36.99
C GLY A 26 -8.50 -29.53 37.72
N GLU A 27 -7.37 -28.90 37.39
CA GLU A 27 -6.86 -27.70 38.09
C GLU A 27 -7.06 -26.42 37.26
N ASP A 28 -6.98 -25.23 37.86
CA ASP A 28 -7.01 -23.96 37.11
C ASP A 28 -5.65 -23.76 36.40
N VAL A 29 -5.69 -23.75 35.07
CA VAL A 29 -4.51 -23.68 34.21
C VAL A 29 -4.05 -22.25 33.90
N ARG A 30 -4.61 -21.20 34.51
CA ARG A 30 -4.29 -19.81 34.12
C ARG A 30 -2.79 -19.50 34.05
N PHE A 31 -1.99 -20.15 34.89
CA PHE A 31 -0.54 -19.95 34.98
C PHE A 31 0.26 -21.16 34.49
N SER A 32 -0.34 -22.08 33.75
CA SER A 32 0.39 -23.19 33.12
C SER A 32 1.07 -22.73 31.84
N SER A 33 2.22 -23.33 31.53
CA SER A 33 2.97 -23.05 30.30
C SER A 33 2.14 -23.29 29.03
N GLU A 34 1.24 -24.28 29.07
CA GLU A 34 0.37 -24.67 27.98
C GLU A 34 -0.72 -23.64 27.73
N TYR A 35 -1.27 -23.04 28.80
CA TYR A 35 -2.21 -21.94 28.71
C TYR A 35 -1.54 -20.67 28.19
N GLU A 36 -0.35 -20.33 28.70
CA GLU A 36 0.44 -19.20 28.21
C GLU A 36 0.82 -19.35 26.73
N ALA A 37 1.14 -20.57 26.28
CA ALA A 37 1.41 -20.87 24.88
C ALA A 37 0.17 -20.64 23.99
N LEU A 38 -1.03 -20.96 24.49
CA LEU A 38 -2.29 -20.65 23.80
C LEU A 38 -2.56 -19.14 23.74
N GLU A 39 -2.37 -18.41 24.86
CA GLU A 39 -2.52 -16.95 24.90
C GLU A 39 -1.54 -16.27 23.94
N SER A 40 -0.27 -16.69 23.93
CA SER A 40 0.76 -16.17 23.02
C SER A 40 0.39 -16.40 21.56
N GLU A 41 -0.07 -17.61 21.19
CA GLU A 41 -0.48 -17.92 19.83
C GLU A 41 -1.67 -17.08 19.35
N LEU A 42 -2.65 -16.86 20.23
CA LEU A 42 -3.80 -15.97 19.97
C LEU A 42 -3.39 -14.49 19.88
N GLY A 43 -2.36 -14.09 20.64
CA GLY A 43 -1.83 -12.73 20.68
C GLY A 43 -1.12 -12.28 19.40
N LYS A 44 -0.71 -13.22 18.53
CA LYS A 44 -0.03 -12.92 17.26
C LYS A 44 -0.82 -11.97 16.36
N ALA A 45 -2.15 -12.09 16.32
CA ALA A 45 -2.99 -11.19 15.54
C ALA A 45 -3.00 -9.73 16.03
N GLN A 46 -2.56 -9.47 17.26
CA GLN A 46 -2.46 -8.14 17.88
C GLN A 46 -1.02 -7.63 17.95
N SER A 47 -0.03 -8.47 17.64
CA SER A 47 1.39 -8.12 17.72
C SER A 47 1.82 -7.35 16.48
N MET A 48 2.36 -6.14 16.68
CA MET A 48 2.97 -5.35 15.60
C MET A 48 4.35 -5.88 15.17
N HIS A 49 4.96 -6.75 15.98
CA HIS A 49 6.34 -7.22 15.80
C HIS A 49 6.44 -8.71 15.47
N GLU A 50 5.43 -9.52 15.78
CA GLU A 50 5.36 -10.92 15.34
C GLU A 50 4.56 -11.02 14.04
N SER A 51 5.29 -11.14 12.92
CA SER A 51 4.73 -11.41 11.60
C SER A 51 4.28 -12.88 11.50
N GLY A 52 3.21 -13.25 12.20
CA GLY A 52 2.63 -14.59 12.15
C GLY A 52 1.11 -14.56 12.11
N GLN A 53 0.51 -15.22 11.13
CA GLN A 53 -0.92 -15.57 11.21
C GLN A 53 -1.12 -16.56 12.38
N ILE A 54 -2.27 -16.48 13.04
CA ILE A 54 -2.61 -17.42 14.12
C ILE A 54 -2.64 -18.85 13.57
N ASP A 55 -1.87 -19.75 14.17
CA ASP A 55 -1.93 -21.17 13.84
C ASP A 55 -3.10 -21.85 14.57
N TRP A 56 -4.24 -21.93 13.88
CA TRP A 56 -5.45 -22.56 14.39
C TRP A 56 -5.33 -24.09 14.56
N LEU A 57 -4.39 -24.76 13.88
CA LEU A 57 -4.14 -26.19 14.11
C LEU A 57 -3.49 -26.37 15.47
N LYS A 58 -2.46 -25.56 15.75
CA LYS A 58 -1.75 -25.58 17.03
C LYS A 58 -2.68 -25.21 18.20
N ILE A 59 -3.56 -24.22 18.02
CA ILE A 59 -4.57 -23.89 19.04
C ILE A 59 -5.51 -25.07 19.28
N ARG A 60 -5.99 -25.74 18.23
CA ARG A 60 -6.86 -26.91 18.35
C ARG A 60 -6.18 -28.03 19.15
N GLU A 61 -4.98 -28.44 18.73
CA GLU A 61 -4.23 -29.55 19.35
C GLU A 61 -3.87 -29.26 20.82
N ASN A 62 -3.37 -28.06 21.11
CA ASN A 62 -3.01 -27.67 22.47
C ASN A 62 -4.24 -27.55 23.38
N SER A 63 -5.34 -27.00 22.86
CA SER A 63 -6.58 -26.88 23.63
C SER A 63 -7.20 -28.25 23.92
N GLU A 64 -7.19 -29.17 22.95
CA GLU A 64 -7.63 -30.55 23.16
C GLU A 64 -6.80 -31.27 24.21
N ASN A 65 -5.48 -31.14 24.13
CA ASN A 65 -4.58 -31.78 25.09
C ASN A 65 -4.83 -31.25 26.50
N LEU A 66 -4.95 -29.93 26.65
CA LEU A 66 -5.21 -29.29 27.94
C LEU A 66 -6.58 -29.70 28.50
N LEU A 67 -7.64 -29.66 27.70
CA LEU A 67 -9.00 -30.09 28.11
C LEU A 67 -9.09 -31.58 28.46
N ARG A 68 -8.20 -32.41 27.91
CA ARG A 68 -8.16 -33.84 28.17
C ARG A 68 -7.36 -34.19 29.42
N THR A 69 -6.25 -33.49 29.65
CA THR A 69 -5.21 -33.95 30.60
C THR A 69 -5.03 -33.04 31.81
N GLN A 70 -5.47 -31.78 31.77
CA GLN A 70 -5.17 -30.81 32.83
C GLN A 70 -6.41 -30.12 33.40
N SER A 71 -7.30 -29.58 32.54
CA SER A 71 -8.38 -28.72 33.01
C SER A 71 -9.58 -28.63 32.09
N LYS A 72 -10.80 -28.76 32.61
CA LYS A 72 -12.03 -28.36 31.92
C LYS A 72 -12.22 -26.85 32.06
N ASP A 73 -11.47 -26.10 31.27
CA ASP A 73 -11.46 -24.64 31.31
C ASP A 73 -12.30 -24.02 30.18
N LEU A 74 -13.28 -23.18 30.53
CA LEU A 74 -14.16 -22.52 29.57
C LEU A 74 -13.45 -21.51 28.66
N ARG A 75 -12.33 -20.92 29.09
CA ARG A 75 -11.51 -20.03 28.25
C ARG A 75 -10.87 -20.84 27.13
N VAL A 76 -10.31 -22.00 27.46
CA VAL A 76 -9.74 -22.93 26.49
C VAL A 76 -10.82 -23.53 25.61
N GLY A 77 -11.98 -23.90 26.17
CA GLY A 77 -13.14 -24.37 25.41
C GLY A 77 -13.65 -23.33 24.39
N ALA A 78 -13.64 -22.05 24.75
CA ALA A 78 -13.99 -20.96 23.84
C ALA A 78 -12.98 -20.84 22.69
N TRP A 79 -11.68 -20.91 22.98
CA TRP A 79 -10.64 -20.88 21.95
C TRP A 79 -10.67 -22.09 21.03
N LEU A 80 -10.86 -23.30 21.59
CA LEU A 80 -11.04 -24.53 20.83
C LEU A 80 -12.24 -24.45 19.89
N THR A 81 -13.37 -23.93 20.37
CA THR A 81 -14.58 -23.77 19.56
C THR A 81 -14.32 -22.92 18.33
N TRP A 82 -13.56 -21.84 18.48
CA TRP A 82 -13.20 -20.98 17.36
C TRP A 82 -12.14 -21.61 16.45
N ALA A 83 -11.12 -22.27 17.01
CA ALA A 83 -10.12 -23.00 16.24
C ALA A 83 -10.76 -24.10 15.37
N LEU A 84 -11.76 -24.80 15.92
CA LEU A 84 -12.56 -25.77 15.21
C LEU A 84 -13.31 -25.17 14.02
N TYR A 85 -13.93 -24.00 14.20
CA TYR A 85 -14.54 -23.27 13.09
C TYR A 85 -13.52 -22.90 12.01
N GLN A 86 -12.34 -22.43 12.40
CA GLN A 86 -11.29 -22.03 11.45
C GLN A 86 -10.75 -23.23 10.64
N ARG A 87 -10.79 -24.43 11.20
CA ARG A 87 -10.29 -25.66 10.55
C ARG A 87 -11.35 -26.40 9.77
N GLU A 88 -12.59 -26.44 10.28
CA GLU A 88 -13.64 -27.36 9.83
C GLU A 88 -14.98 -26.64 9.58
N SER A 89 -14.95 -25.31 9.49
CA SER A 89 -16.10 -24.44 9.22
C SER A 89 -17.27 -24.73 10.18
N PHE A 90 -18.52 -24.66 9.71
CA PHE A 90 -19.71 -24.82 10.54
C PHE A 90 -19.82 -26.20 11.21
N GLN A 91 -19.17 -27.24 10.68
CA GLN A 91 -19.13 -28.55 11.35
C GLN A 91 -18.25 -28.50 12.60
N GLY A 92 -17.09 -27.86 12.51
CA GLY A 92 -16.23 -27.58 13.66
C GLY A 92 -16.92 -26.70 14.69
N LEU A 93 -17.61 -25.64 14.23
CA LEU A 93 -18.36 -24.76 15.12
C LEU A 93 -19.45 -25.53 15.88
N LEU A 94 -20.17 -26.42 15.20
CA LEU A 94 -21.19 -27.27 15.82
C LEU A 94 -20.58 -28.14 16.92
N ALA A 95 -19.44 -28.77 16.66
CA ALA A 95 -18.77 -29.62 17.62
C ALA A 95 -18.26 -28.84 18.85
N GLY A 96 -17.66 -27.68 18.64
CA GLY A 96 -17.17 -26.81 19.72
C GLY A 96 -18.29 -26.24 20.58
N LEU A 97 -19.35 -25.71 19.96
CA LEU A 97 -20.54 -25.25 20.70
C LEU A 97 -21.23 -26.39 21.45
N GLY A 98 -21.24 -27.60 20.89
CA GLY A 98 -21.73 -28.79 21.59
C GLY A 98 -20.92 -29.11 22.86
N LEU A 99 -19.58 -29.00 22.80
CA LEU A 99 -18.70 -29.17 23.95
C LEU A 99 -18.97 -28.10 25.03
N LEU A 100 -19.03 -26.82 24.64
CA LEU A 100 -19.28 -25.72 25.58
C LEU A 100 -20.66 -25.82 26.22
N HIS A 101 -21.69 -26.09 25.41
CA HIS A 101 -23.05 -26.29 25.89
C HIS A 101 -23.09 -27.41 26.94
N HIS A 102 -22.49 -28.56 26.65
CA HIS A 102 -22.48 -29.69 27.58
C HIS A 102 -21.79 -29.37 28.91
N LEU A 103 -20.62 -28.72 28.86
CA LEU A 103 -19.88 -28.31 30.08
C LEU A 103 -20.68 -27.31 30.91
N CYS A 104 -21.30 -26.31 30.28
CA CYS A 104 -22.09 -25.30 30.96
C CYS A 104 -23.40 -25.85 31.54
N GLU A 105 -24.06 -26.78 30.85
CA GLU A 105 -25.32 -27.37 31.30
C GLU A 105 -25.11 -28.39 32.42
N ASN A 106 -24.06 -29.23 32.34
CA ASN A 106 -23.93 -30.40 33.20
C ASN A 106 -22.86 -30.27 34.29
N HIS A 107 -21.85 -29.40 34.09
CA HIS A 107 -20.67 -29.33 34.95
C HIS A 107 -20.31 -27.91 35.39
N TRP A 108 -21.26 -26.97 35.36
CA TRP A 108 -21.00 -25.57 35.68
C TRP A 108 -20.27 -25.37 37.03
N ALA A 109 -20.65 -26.11 38.06
CA ALA A 109 -20.06 -25.98 39.39
C ALA A 109 -18.58 -26.42 39.43
N GLU A 110 -18.17 -27.33 38.54
CA GLU A 110 -16.86 -27.98 38.56
C GLU A 110 -15.85 -27.29 37.62
N VAL A 111 -16.31 -26.77 36.47
CA VAL A 111 -15.41 -26.25 35.41
C VAL A 111 -14.69 -24.95 35.78
N HIS A 112 -13.49 -24.78 35.23
CA HIS A 112 -12.69 -23.57 35.40
C HIS A 112 -13.06 -22.50 34.36
N PRO A 113 -12.82 -21.21 34.63
CA PRO A 113 -12.36 -20.62 35.90
C PRO A 113 -13.48 -20.51 36.94
N ASN A 114 -13.18 -20.55 38.23
CA ASN A 114 -14.20 -20.49 39.30
C ASN A 114 -14.97 -19.15 39.38
N LYS A 115 -14.38 -18.05 38.90
CA LYS A 115 -14.99 -16.72 38.98
C LYS A 115 -16.03 -16.53 37.88
N ALA A 116 -17.29 -16.28 38.26
CA ALA A 116 -18.41 -16.03 37.36
C ALA A 116 -18.11 -14.98 36.27
N ARG A 117 -17.53 -13.84 36.66
CA ARG A 117 -17.12 -12.78 35.72
C ARG A 117 -16.14 -13.26 34.65
N THR A 118 -15.22 -14.15 35.02
CA THR A 118 -14.23 -14.71 34.07
C THR A 118 -14.86 -15.76 33.16
N ARG A 119 -15.84 -16.53 33.64
CA ARG A 119 -16.65 -17.42 32.80
C ARG A 119 -17.46 -16.64 31.78
N SER A 120 -18.12 -15.56 32.20
CA SER A 120 -18.81 -14.64 31.30
C SER A 120 -17.87 -14.07 30.24
N ALA A 121 -16.68 -13.61 30.63
CA ALA A 121 -15.69 -13.08 29.71
C ALA A 121 -15.19 -14.13 28.69
N ALA A 122 -15.02 -15.38 29.11
CA ALA A 122 -14.59 -16.48 28.25
C ALA A 122 -15.59 -16.72 27.11
N ILE A 123 -16.88 -16.78 27.43
CA ILE A 123 -17.94 -16.97 26.43
C ILE A 123 -18.18 -15.70 25.62
N SER A 124 -18.10 -14.52 26.26
CA SER A 124 -18.19 -13.22 25.59
C SER A 124 -17.11 -13.02 24.52
N TRP A 125 -15.95 -13.65 24.68
CA TRP A 125 -14.90 -13.63 23.66
C TRP A 125 -15.35 -14.28 22.34
N LEU A 126 -16.26 -15.26 22.37
CA LEU A 126 -16.82 -15.89 21.17
C LEU A 126 -17.89 -15.04 20.48
N VAL A 127 -18.67 -14.26 21.22
CA VAL A 127 -19.84 -13.51 20.70
C VAL A 127 -19.54 -12.73 19.41
N PRO A 128 -18.55 -11.81 19.34
CA PRO A 128 -18.30 -11.04 18.11
C PRO A 128 -17.85 -11.92 16.93
N ARG A 129 -17.16 -13.03 17.22
CA ARG A 129 -16.71 -13.99 16.21
C ARG A 129 -17.88 -14.77 15.63
N LEU A 130 -18.82 -15.18 16.48
CA LEU A 130 -20.07 -15.82 16.08
C LEU A 130 -20.95 -14.87 15.26
N GLU A 131 -21.07 -13.60 15.65
CA GLU A 131 -21.81 -12.59 14.91
C GLU A 131 -21.25 -12.38 13.50
N GLN A 132 -19.92 -12.35 13.38
CA GLN A 132 -19.25 -12.20 12.09
C GLN A 132 -19.61 -13.34 11.12
N VAL A 133 -19.67 -14.59 11.61
CA VAL A 133 -19.80 -15.77 10.76
C VAL A 133 -21.22 -16.32 10.64
N LEU A 134 -22.12 -15.95 11.55
CA LEU A 134 -23.55 -16.28 11.54
C LEU A 134 -24.39 -15.05 11.14
N ASN A 135 -23.96 -14.39 10.05
CA ASN A 135 -24.64 -13.23 9.47
C ASN A 135 -25.71 -13.64 8.43
N GLU A 136 -26.46 -12.67 7.90
CA GLU A 136 -27.60 -12.92 6.99
C GLU A 136 -27.21 -13.54 5.64
N ASN A 137 -25.93 -13.48 5.25
CA ASN A 137 -25.44 -13.96 3.96
C ASN A 137 -25.01 -15.45 3.99
N VAL A 138 -25.13 -16.12 5.14
CA VAL A 138 -24.72 -17.52 5.28
C VAL A 138 -25.67 -18.45 4.50
N ALA A 139 -25.09 -19.33 3.68
CA ALA A 139 -25.83 -20.29 2.86
C ALA A 139 -26.38 -21.47 3.68
N ILE A 140 -27.50 -21.25 4.39
CA ILE A 140 -28.09 -22.24 5.31
C ILE A 140 -28.85 -23.36 4.60
N LYS A 141 -29.42 -23.11 3.40
CA LYS A 141 -30.34 -24.03 2.71
C LYS A 141 -29.76 -25.43 2.50
N GLU A 142 -28.48 -25.53 2.13
CA GLU A 142 -27.84 -26.81 1.82
C GLU A 142 -27.45 -27.64 3.07
N GLN A 143 -27.44 -27.01 4.25
CA GLN A 143 -26.98 -27.62 5.50
C GLN A 143 -27.99 -27.43 6.64
N LEU A 144 -29.28 -27.36 6.30
CA LEU A 144 -30.37 -27.13 7.27
C LEU A 144 -30.30 -27.98 8.54
N PRO A 145 -30.02 -29.30 8.51
CA PRO A 145 -29.90 -30.11 9.73
C PRO A 145 -28.76 -29.67 10.66
N LEU A 146 -27.65 -29.20 10.10
CA LEU A 146 -26.51 -28.70 10.87
C LEU A 146 -26.88 -27.39 11.57
N PHE A 147 -27.49 -26.46 10.84
CA PHE A 147 -27.88 -25.16 11.39
C PHE A 147 -29.01 -25.26 12.43
N ARG A 148 -29.91 -26.24 12.31
CA ARG A 148 -30.89 -26.55 13.38
C ARG A 148 -30.19 -26.91 14.69
N ARG A 149 -29.19 -27.79 14.64
CA ARG A 149 -28.42 -28.17 15.82
C ARG A 149 -27.56 -27.03 16.37
N LEU A 150 -27.03 -26.16 15.50
CA LEU A 150 -26.34 -24.94 15.95
C LEU A 150 -27.28 -24.03 16.75
N VAL A 151 -28.53 -23.85 16.30
CA VAL A 151 -29.54 -23.11 17.06
C VAL A 151 -29.79 -23.78 18.41
N GLU A 152 -29.98 -25.10 18.46
CA GLU A 152 -30.19 -25.84 19.70
C GLU A 152 -29.04 -25.62 20.71
N HIS A 153 -27.79 -25.74 20.27
CA HIS A 153 -26.64 -25.51 21.14
C HIS A 153 -26.50 -24.05 21.59
N LEU A 154 -26.81 -23.08 20.72
CA LEU A 154 -26.76 -21.66 21.10
C LEU A 154 -27.88 -21.28 22.07
N GLU A 155 -29.11 -21.77 21.89
CA GLU A 155 -30.22 -21.57 22.83
C GLU A 155 -29.91 -22.22 24.19
N GLY A 156 -29.39 -23.45 24.19
CA GLY A 156 -29.03 -24.13 25.43
C GLY A 156 -27.86 -23.47 26.17
N LEU A 157 -26.83 -23.03 25.43
CA LEU A 157 -25.71 -22.31 26.04
C LEU A 157 -26.15 -20.94 26.61
N ASP A 158 -27.03 -20.22 25.90
CA ASP A 158 -27.63 -18.97 26.38
C ASP A 158 -28.46 -19.20 27.66
N ALA A 159 -29.27 -20.27 27.71
CA ALA A 159 -30.05 -20.63 28.89
C ALA A 159 -29.15 -20.95 30.09
N ALA A 160 -28.13 -21.81 29.91
CA ALA A 160 -27.18 -22.16 30.98
C ALA A 160 -26.41 -20.93 31.49
N CYS A 161 -25.99 -20.05 30.58
CA CYS A 161 -25.33 -18.79 30.96
C CYS A 161 -26.27 -17.86 31.73
N THR A 162 -27.50 -17.70 31.26
CA THR A 162 -28.50 -16.82 31.91
C THR A 162 -28.86 -17.33 33.31
N GLU A 163 -29.05 -18.64 33.46
CA GLU A 163 -29.34 -19.28 34.75
C GLU A 163 -28.25 -19.00 35.79
N HIS A 164 -26.98 -19.11 35.40
CA HIS A 164 -25.87 -19.04 36.33
C HIS A 164 -25.23 -17.65 36.48
N LEU A 165 -25.35 -16.78 35.47
CA LEU A 165 -24.70 -15.46 35.45
C LEU A 165 -25.69 -14.30 35.56
N GLY A 166 -26.99 -14.52 35.37
CA GLY A 166 -28.01 -13.47 35.41
C GLY A 166 -27.67 -12.32 34.46
N ASP A 167 -27.61 -11.09 34.99
CA ASP A 167 -27.33 -9.88 34.21
C ASP A 167 -25.91 -9.85 33.60
N ASP A 168 -24.97 -10.66 34.13
CA ASP A 168 -23.62 -10.79 33.60
C ASP A 168 -23.52 -11.81 32.44
N ALA A 169 -24.64 -12.40 31.99
CA ALA A 169 -24.62 -13.40 30.93
C ALA A 169 -24.22 -12.79 29.56
N PRO A 170 -23.40 -13.51 28.76
CA PRO A 170 -23.04 -13.11 27.41
C PRO A 170 -24.27 -13.04 26.48
N LEU A 171 -24.29 -12.06 25.56
CA LEU A 171 -25.41 -11.81 24.63
C LEU A 171 -25.46 -12.84 23.48
N LEU A 172 -25.84 -14.08 23.76
CA LEU A 172 -25.97 -15.14 22.75
C LEU A 172 -27.37 -15.18 22.11
N LEU A 173 -28.41 -14.80 22.86
CA LEU A 173 -29.79 -14.77 22.41
C LEU A 173 -30.05 -14.04 21.07
N PRO A 174 -29.44 -12.86 20.79
CA PRO A 174 -29.63 -12.19 19.49
C PRO A 174 -29.12 -13.02 18.31
N ILE A 175 -27.99 -13.70 18.48
CA ILE A 175 -27.38 -14.57 17.46
C ILE A 175 -28.28 -15.77 17.22
N SER A 176 -28.75 -16.39 18.31
CA SER A 176 -29.64 -17.55 18.25
C SER A 176 -30.96 -17.22 17.52
N ARG A 177 -31.62 -16.12 17.90
CA ARG A 177 -32.88 -15.66 17.28
C ARG A 177 -32.72 -15.41 15.78
N ARG A 178 -31.64 -14.72 15.39
CA ARG A 178 -31.32 -14.48 13.98
C ARG A 178 -31.15 -15.79 13.23
N LEU A 179 -30.36 -16.71 13.76
CA LEU A 179 -30.10 -18.00 13.12
C LEU A 179 -31.37 -18.85 13.00
N LYS A 180 -32.21 -18.88 14.04
CA LYS A 180 -33.51 -19.55 14.07
C LYS A 180 -34.44 -19.03 12.98
N ASN A 181 -34.55 -17.71 12.84
CA ASN A 181 -35.35 -17.08 11.80
C ASN A 181 -34.85 -17.44 10.40
N MET A 182 -33.52 -17.47 10.18
CA MET A 182 -32.96 -17.87 8.90
C MET A 182 -33.23 -19.35 8.58
N VAL A 183 -33.12 -20.24 9.57
CA VAL A 183 -33.45 -21.67 9.44
C VAL A 183 -34.93 -21.88 9.12
N GLN A 184 -35.84 -21.15 9.77
CA GLN A 184 -37.28 -21.19 9.48
C GLN A 184 -37.56 -20.74 8.04
N ARG A 185 -37.08 -19.55 7.65
CA ARG A 185 -37.22 -19.02 6.28
C ARG A 185 -36.67 -19.98 5.22
N ALA A 186 -35.57 -20.66 5.51
CA ALA A 186 -34.96 -21.61 4.59
C ALA A 186 -35.72 -22.96 4.52
N ALA A 187 -36.38 -23.36 5.61
CA ALA A 187 -37.26 -24.53 5.63
C ALA A 187 -38.58 -24.27 4.88
N ASP A 188 -39.15 -23.06 5.03
CA ASP A 188 -40.43 -22.68 4.41
C ASP A 188 -40.33 -22.46 2.89
N ASN A 189 -39.14 -22.15 2.37
CA ASN A 189 -38.87 -21.85 0.95
C ASN A 189 -38.27 -23.03 0.16
N GLN A 190 -38.61 -24.29 0.48
CA GLN A 190 -38.22 -25.45 -0.35
C GLN A 190 -39.26 -25.70 -1.46
N PRO A 191 -38.91 -25.56 -2.76
CA PRO A 191 -39.66 -26.18 -3.85
C PRO A 191 -39.29 -27.66 -3.98
N GLU A 192 -40.24 -28.48 -4.46
CA GLU A 192 -40.06 -29.92 -4.72
C GLU A 192 -38.87 -30.23 -5.66
N PRO A 193 -38.24 -31.41 -5.51
CA PRO A 193 -36.95 -31.70 -6.14
C PRO A 193 -37.11 -32.03 -7.63
N GLY A 194 -36.78 -31.08 -8.48
CA GLY A 194 -36.55 -31.32 -9.90
C GLY A 194 -35.84 -30.13 -10.53
N VAL A 195 -34.82 -30.40 -11.35
CA VAL A 195 -34.18 -29.47 -12.30
C VAL A 195 -33.02 -28.56 -11.79
N VAL A 196 -32.86 -28.26 -10.50
CA VAL A 196 -31.79 -27.30 -10.06
C VAL A 196 -30.38 -27.92 -9.84
N GLY A 197 -30.23 -29.24 -10.02
CA GLY A 197 -28.97 -29.95 -9.73
C GLY A 197 -27.76 -29.49 -10.57
N ALA A 198 -27.98 -29.01 -11.79
CA ALA A 198 -26.90 -28.58 -12.69
C ALA A 198 -26.36 -27.17 -12.37
N ALA A 199 -27.24 -26.24 -11.95
CA ALA A 199 -26.84 -24.88 -11.60
C ALA A 199 -26.11 -24.82 -10.24
N VAL A 200 -26.54 -25.65 -9.28
CA VAL A 200 -25.90 -25.75 -7.96
C VAL A 200 -24.51 -26.38 -8.05
N ALA A 201 -24.27 -27.28 -9.01
CA ALA A 201 -22.94 -27.86 -9.22
C ALA A 201 -21.90 -26.82 -9.69
N GLN A 202 -22.29 -25.88 -10.57
CA GLN A 202 -21.42 -24.78 -11.00
C GLN A 202 -21.16 -23.77 -9.88
N VAL A 203 -22.17 -23.46 -9.05
CA VAL A 203 -22.00 -22.55 -7.91
C VAL A 203 -21.17 -23.19 -6.79
N LYS A 204 -21.30 -24.50 -6.54
CA LYS A 204 -20.42 -25.24 -5.62
C LYS A 204 -18.96 -25.21 -6.07
N GLN A 205 -18.70 -25.37 -7.36
CA GLN A 205 -17.33 -25.33 -7.88
C GLN A 205 -16.70 -23.93 -7.71
N ALA A 206 -17.49 -22.86 -7.85
CA ALA A 206 -17.04 -21.49 -7.64
C ALA A 206 -16.90 -21.10 -6.15
N ALA A 207 -17.81 -21.56 -5.28
CA ALA A 207 -17.77 -21.27 -3.84
C ALA A 207 -16.68 -22.05 -3.10
N THR A 208 -16.36 -23.28 -3.55
CA THR A 208 -15.25 -24.06 -2.96
C THR A 208 -13.89 -23.41 -3.27
N GLN A 209 -13.76 -22.72 -4.41
CA GLN A 209 -12.54 -21.95 -4.75
C GLN A 209 -12.36 -20.67 -3.92
N LEU A 210 -13.44 -20.13 -3.33
CA LEU A 210 -13.42 -18.88 -2.54
C LEU A 210 -13.22 -19.09 -1.03
N LEU A 211 -13.47 -20.29 -0.50
CA LEU A 211 -13.45 -20.60 0.93
C LEU A 211 -12.33 -21.56 1.36
N THR A 212 -11.45 -21.94 0.44
CA THR A 212 -10.23 -22.67 0.83
C THR A 212 -9.24 -21.64 1.37
N PRO A 213 -8.64 -21.82 2.58
CA PRO A 213 -7.42 -21.09 2.92
C PRO A 213 -6.47 -21.30 1.75
N GLY A 214 -5.98 -20.21 1.15
CA GLY A 214 -5.28 -20.26 -0.14
C GLY A 214 -4.35 -21.47 -0.18
N ALA A 215 -4.59 -22.37 -1.14
CA ALA A 215 -3.73 -23.53 -1.34
C ALA A 215 -2.27 -23.04 -1.29
N PRO A 216 -1.38 -23.76 -0.59
CA PRO A 216 0.01 -23.32 -0.48
C PRO A 216 0.53 -23.06 -1.89
N ILE A 217 1.16 -21.89 -2.08
CA ILE A 217 1.77 -21.54 -3.35
C ILE A 217 3.07 -22.33 -3.42
N ASP A 218 3.03 -23.48 -4.09
CA ASP A 218 4.15 -24.43 -4.10
C ASP A 218 5.08 -24.22 -5.31
N ASN A 219 4.67 -23.39 -6.27
CA ASN A 219 5.44 -23.09 -7.47
C ASN A 219 5.15 -21.70 -8.07
N GLU A 220 6.08 -21.24 -8.92
CA GLU A 220 6.03 -19.93 -9.57
C GLU A 220 4.79 -19.73 -10.45
N LYS A 221 4.26 -20.80 -11.06
CA LYS A 221 3.05 -20.74 -11.89
C LYS A 221 1.80 -20.46 -11.06
N GLU A 222 1.71 -21.05 -9.88
CA GLU A 222 0.64 -20.78 -8.92
C GLU A 222 0.76 -19.39 -8.32
N ALA A 223 1.99 -18.91 -8.06
CA ALA A 223 2.24 -17.53 -7.62
C ALA A 223 1.72 -16.51 -8.64
N HIS A 224 2.05 -16.70 -9.93
CA HIS A 224 1.54 -15.87 -11.02
C HIS A 224 0.01 -15.92 -11.14
N LYS A 225 -0.60 -17.10 -10.96
CA LYS A 225 -2.07 -17.25 -10.98
C LYS A 225 -2.71 -16.50 -9.81
N ALA A 226 -2.14 -16.61 -8.61
CA ALA A 226 -2.61 -15.90 -7.43
C ALA A 226 -2.48 -14.39 -7.60
N LEU A 227 -1.37 -13.90 -8.14
CA LEU A 227 -1.17 -12.48 -8.45
C LEU A 227 -2.22 -11.96 -9.44
N ARG A 228 -2.48 -12.70 -10.53
CA ARG A 228 -3.55 -12.31 -11.48
C ARG A 228 -4.92 -12.25 -10.81
N ALA A 229 -5.23 -13.21 -9.93
CA ALA A 229 -6.48 -13.18 -9.17
C ALA A 229 -6.57 -11.92 -8.27
N GLN A 230 -5.47 -11.54 -7.62
CA GLN A 230 -5.41 -10.30 -6.84
C GLN A 230 -5.59 -9.05 -7.69
N GLN A 231 -4.98 -8.98 -8.88
CA GLN A 231 -5.17 -7.87 -9.83
C GLN A 231 -6.65 -7.73 -10.23
N GLU A 232 -7.33 -8.84 -10.52
CA GLU A 232 -8.76 -8.82 -10.86
C GLU A 232 -9.64 -8.41 -9.67
N ASN A 233 -9.35 -8.92 -8.47
CA ASN A 233 -10.12 -8.63 -7.25
C ASN A 233 -9.93 -7.19 -6.76
N ALA A 234 -8.77 -6.57 -7.00
CA ALA A 234 -8.50 -5.19 -6.60
C ALA A 234 -9.23 -4.16 -7.47
N ARG A 235 -9.49 -4.46 -8.75
CA ARG A 235 -10.10 -3.49 -9.69
C ARG A 235 -11.46 -2.96 -9.22
N PRO A 236 -12.44 -3.79 -8.79
CA PRO A 236 -13.70 -3.30 -8.24
C PRO A 236 -13.52 -2.42 -7.00
N LEU A 237 -12.55 -2.76 -6.15
CA LEU A 237 -12.26 -2.00 -4.92
C LEU A 237 -11.69 -0.62 -5.24
N CYS A 238 -10.69 -0.55 -6.13
CA CYS A 238 -10.14 0.73 -6.60
C CYS A 238 -11.23 1.57 -7.29
N ALA A 239 -12.05 0.95 -8.15
CA ALA A 239 -13.16 1.65 -8.80
C ALA A 239 -14.19 2.18 -7.79
N TRP A 240 -14.46 1.45 -6.71
CA TRP A 240 -15.34 1.90 -5.64
C TRP A 240 -14.74 3.10 -4.88
N TRP A 241 -13.46 3.04 -4.47
CA TRP A 241 -12.79 4.16 -3.81
C TRP A 241 -12.75 5.42 -4.68
N LEU A 242 -12.42 5.28 -5.96
CA LEU A 242 -12.38 6.41 -6.89
C LEU A 242 -13.76 7.05 -7.13
N LYS A 243 -14.84 6.26 -7.08
CA LYS A 243 -16.21 6.78 -7.14
C LYS A 243 -16.59 7.59 -5.89
N GLN A 244 -16.07 7.23 -4.72
CA GLN A 244 -16.28 8.00 -3.49
C GLN A 244 -15.44 9.28 -3.48
N LYS A 245 -14.18 9.18 -3.92
CA LYS A 245 -13.23 10.28 -4.01
C LYS A 245 -12.27 10.01 -5.16
N ALA A 246 -12.36 10.79 -6.23
CA ALA A 246 -11.51 10.64 -7.42
C ALA A 246 -10.00 10.78 -7.12
N THR A 247 -9.66 11.42 -6.00
CA THR A 247 -8.29 11.66 -5.53
C THR A 247 -7.89 10.73 -4.37
N ASP A 248 -8.55 9.58 -4.21
CA ASP A 248 -8.24 8.61 -3.16
C ASP A 248 -6.86 7.96 -3.40
N LEU A 249 -5.93 8.25 -2.50
CA LEU A 249 -4.54 7.78 -2.57
C LEU A 249 -4.43 6.25 -2.57
N ARG A 250 -5.35 5.55 -1.88
CA ARG A 250 -5.32 4.08 -1.77
C ARG A 250 -5.55 3.43 -3.12
N ALA A 251 -6.51 3.97 -3.89
CA ALA A 251 -6.83 3.46 -5.21
C ALA A 251 -5.67 3.69 -6.20
N LEU A 252 -5.12 4.91 -6.22
CA LEU A 252 -4.01 5.26 -7.11
C LEU A 252 -2.78 4.38 -6.84
N ARG A 253 -2.41 4.23 -5.56
CA ARG A 253 -1.29 3.40 -5.10
C ARG A 253 -1.48 1.93 -5.44
N LEU A 254 -2.63 1.36 -5.09
CA LEU A 254 -2.92 -0.06 -5.30
C LEU A 254 -2.94 -0.41 -6.79
N ASN A 255 -3.54 0.45 -7.62
CA ASN A 255 -3.56 0.28 -9.07
C ASN A 255 -2.14 0.23 -9.66
N ARG A 256 -1.25 1.18 -9.35
CA ARG A 256 0.12 1.18 -9.89
C ARG A 256 0.92 -0.01 -9.40
N THR A 257 0.83 -0.30 -8.10
CA THR A 257 1.55 -1.41 -7.48
C THR A 257 1.18 -2.72 -8.17
N LEU A 258 -0.12 -3.05 -8.24
CA LEU A 258 -0.57 -4.30 -8.84
C LEU A 258 -0.36 -4.35 -10.35
N LEU A 259 -0.49 -3.24 -11.07
CA LEU A 259 -0.28 -3.16 -12.51
C LEU A 259 1.16 -3.51 -12.91
N TRP A 260 2.13 -2.97 -12.18
CA TRP A 260 3.54 -3.10 -12.50
C TRP A 260 4.25 -4.21 -11.73
N LEU A 261 3.63 -4.78 -10.68
CA LEU A 261 4.23 -5.89 -9.91
C LEU A 261 4.76 -7.04 -10.78
N PRO A 262 4.05 -7.56 -11.80
CA PRO A 262 4.51 -8.71 -12.59
C PRO A 262 5.53 -8.36 -13.69
N ILE A 263 5.99 -7.11 -13.77
CA ILE A 263 6.83 -6.64 -14.88
C ILE A 263 8.26 -6.46 -14.39
N ASP A 264 9.08 -7.49 -14.61
CA ASP A 264 10.47 -7.54 -14.16
C ASP A 264 11.49 -7.30 -15.29
N ALA A 265 11.04 -7.32 -16.54
CA ALA A 265 11.89 -7.10 -17.70
C ALA A 265 11.25 -6.13 -18.71
N VAL A 266 12.11 -5.45 -19.45
CA VAL A 266 11.71 -4.57 -20.54
C VAL A 266 11.12 -5.43 -21.68
N PRO A 267 9.99 -5.05 -22.31
CA PRO A 267 9.42 -5.80 -23.42
C PRO A 267 10.41 -6.01 -24.58
N GLU A 268 10.30 -7.16 -25.24
CA GLU A 268 11.06 -7.45 -26.46
C GLU A 268 10.81 -6.38 -27.53
N ARG A 269 11.89 -5.94 -28.17
CA ARG A 269 11.92 -4.81 -29.10
C ARG A 269 12.84 -5.09 -30.28
N ASN A 270 12.52 -4.51 -31.43
CA ASN A 270 13.41 -4.53 -32.60
C ASN A 270 14.48 -3.42 -32.52
N ALA A 271 15.31 -3.28 -33.56
CA ALA A 271 16.37 -2.28 -33.63
C ALA A 271 15.84 -0.84 -33.52
N GLU A 272 14.60 -0.60 -33.95
CA GLU A 272 13.91 0.69 -33.92
C GLU A 272 13.11 0.93 -32.62
N GLN A 273 13.34 0.13 -31.57
CA GLN A 273 12.63 0.20 -30.27
C GLN A 273 11.12 -0.09 -30.33
N ILE A 274 10.64 -0.74 -31.40
CA ILE A 274 9.25 -1.16 -31.58
C ILE A 274 9.01 -2.52 -30.95
N THR A 275 7.94 -2.61 -30.16
CA THR A 275 7.50 -3.82 -29.46
C THR A 275 6.31 -4.47 -30.17
N VAL A 276 6.00 -5.72 -29.81
CA VAL A 276 4.78 -6.42 -30.28
C VAL A 276 3.51 -5.97 -29.55
N LEU A 277 3.63 -5.04 -28.60
CA LEU A 277 2.54 -4.61 -27.74
C LEU A 277 1.61 -3.65 -28.47
N ARG A 278 0.31 -3.72 -28.16
CA ARG A 278 -0.71 -2.83 -28.73
C ARG A 278 -1.07 -1.73 -27.75
N GLY A 279 -1.12 -0.50 -28.26
CA GLY A 279 -1.64 0.65 -27.53
C GLY A 279 -3.16 0.61 -27.41
N LEU A 280 -3.73 1.61 -26.73
CA LEU A 280 -5.17 1.80 -26.68
C LEU A 280 -5.73 2.21 -28.05
N PRO A 281 -6.98 1.85 -28.40
CA PRO A 281 -7.62 2.32 -29.63
C PRO A 281 -7.71 3.84 -29.70
N ALA A 282 -7.46 4.41 -30.89
CA ALA A 282 -7.45 5.86 -31.12
C ALA A 282 -8.77 6.55 -30.75
N ASP A 283 -9.92 5.90 -31.01
CA ASP A 283 -11.25 6.43 -30.65
C ASP A 283 -11.39 6.65 -29.15
N LYS A 284 -10.81 5.74 -28.35
CA LYS A 284 -10.85 5.82 -26.90
C LYS A 284 -9.94 6.92 -26.36
N LEU A 285 -8.75 7.09 -26.96
CA LEU A 285 -7.85 8.19 -26.65
C LEU A 285 -8.50 9.55 -26.94
N LYS A 286 -9.16 9.66 -28.10
CA LYS A 286 -9.89 10.88 -28.48
C LYS A 286 -11.02 11.20 -27.49
N ALA A 287 -11.80 10.19 -27.07
CA ALA A 287 -12.84 10.38 -26.08
C ALA A 287 -12.31 10.87 -24.72
N TYR A 288 -11.11 10.46 -24.32
CA TYR A 288 -10.45 10.99 -23.12
C TYR A 288 -10.01 12.43 -23.29
N GLN A 289 -9.42 12.77 -24.43
CA GLN A 289 -9.04 14.15 -24.72
C GLN A 289 -10.25 15.09 -24.74
N ASP A 290 -11.34 14.69 -25.41
CA ASP A 290 -12.56 15.49 -25.49
C ASP A 290 -13.16 15.77 -24.10
N ARG A 291 -13.05 14.81 -23.16
CA ARG A 291 -13.51 14.98 -21.77
C ARG A 291 -12.56 15.82 -20.92
N TYR A 292 -11.26 15.72 -21.18
CA TYR A 292 -10.25 16.54 -20.56
C TYR A 292 -10.47 18.02 -20.93
N ASP A 293 -10.69 18.30 -22.21
CA ASP A 293 -10.96 19.64 -22.74
C ASP A 293 -12.28 20.23 -22.20
N GLN A 294 -13.24 19.37 -21.81
CA GLN A 294 -14.47 19.77 -21.11
C GLN A 294 -14.28 20.09 -19.62
N GLY A 295 -13.08 19.90 -19.06
CA GLY A 295 -12.77 20.15 -17.64
C GLY A 295 -13.40 19.15 -16.66
N LYS A 296 -13.86 17.99 -17.12
CA LYS A 296 -14.50 16.96 -16.28
C LYS A 296 -13.48 16.03 -15.62
N TYR A 297 -12.53 16.61 -14.89
CA TYR A 297 -11.35 15.89 -14.37
C TYR A 297 -11.70 14.73 -13.43
N ALA A 298 -12.67 14.90 -12.52
CA ALA A 298 -13.03 13.87 -11.54
C ALA A 298 -13.62 12.61 -12.18
N ASP A 299 -14.55 12.78 -13.13
CA ASP A 299 -15.16 11.65 -13.86
C ASP A 299 -14.14 10.99 -14.80
N LEU A 300 -13.33 11.81 -15.47
CA LEU A 300 -12.27 11.33 -16.35
C LEU A 300 -11.24 10.49 -15.60
N LEU A 301 -10.86 10.87 -14.38
CA LEU A 301 -9.94 10.08 -13.55
C LEU A 301 -10.44 8.65 -13.32
N VAL A 302 -11.72 8.46 -13.00
CA VAL A 302 -12.29 7.12 -12.77
C VAL A 302 -12.16 6.26 -14.04
N GLU A 303 -12.39 6.84 -15.22
CA GLU A 303 -12.30 6.13 -16.50
C GLU A 303 -10.85 5.87 -16.95
N LEU A 304 -9.95 6.83 -16.71
CA LEU A 304 -8.52 6.68 -16.98
C LEU A 304 -7.93 5.57 -16.12
N GLU A 305 -8.19 5.58 -14.82
CA GLU A 305 -7.71 4.57 -13.87
C GLU A 305 -8.17 3.16 -14.23
N ALA A 306 -9.43 3.00 -14.66
CA ALA A 306 -9.96 1.71 -15.11
C ALA A 306 -9.23 1.17 -16.35
N SER A 307 -8.75 2.05 -17.22
CA SER A 307 -7.96 1.68 -18.40
C SER A 307 -6.50 1.42 -18.08
N LEU A 308 -5.88 2.27 -17.26
CA LEU A 308 -4.50 2.13 -16.82
C LEU A 308 -4.28 0.82 -16.06
N ALA A 309 -5.25 0.38 -15.24
CA ALA A 309 -5.21 -0.92 -14.56
C ALA A 309 -5.11 -2.15 -15.49
N LYS A 310 -5.20 -1.96 -16.81
CA LYS A 310 -5.06 -2.99 -17.85
C LYS A 310 -3.99 -2.65 -18.90
N ALA A 311 -3.42 -1.45 -18.88
CA ALA A 311 -2.52 -0.93 -19.89
C ALA A 311 -1.21 -0.45 -19.25
N PRO A 312 -0.30 -1.36 -18.87
CA PRO A 312 0.89 -1.04 -18.07
C PRO A 312 1.86 -0.07 -18.74
N PHE A 313 1.88 -0.06 -20.08
CA PHE A 313 2.82 0.70 -20.89
C PHE A 313 2.22 1.96 -21.54
N TRP A 314 0.98 2.32 -21.19
CA TRP A 314 0.37 3.56 -21.66
C TRP A 314 0.75 4.71 -20.73
N PHE A 315 1.96 5.27 -20.94
CA PHE A 315 2.50 6.31 -20.06
C PHE A 315 1.86 7.67 -20.28
N ASP A 316 1.40 7.96 -21.50
CA ASP A 316 0.63 9.18 -21.76
C ASP A 316 -0.63 9.25 -20.88
N GLY A 317 -1.27 8.12 -20.61
CA GLY A 317 -2.38 8.04 -19.67
C GLY A 317 -1.99 8.38 -18.22
N GLN A 318 -0.76 8.08 -17.80
CA GLN A 318 -0.24 8.48 -16.48
C GLN A 318 -0.09 9.99 -16.38
N ARG A 319 0.44 10.64 -17.43
CA ARG A 319 0.48 12.10 -17.51
C ARG A 319 -0.92 12.71 -17.48
N MET A 320 -1.88 12.16 -18.25
CA MET A 320 -3.26 12.66 -18.23
C MET A 320 -3.91 12.55 -16.85
N VAL A 321 -3.67 11.46 -16.11
CA VAL A 321 -4.11 11.34 -14.71
C VAL A 321 -3.48 12.44 -13.85
N TRP A 322 -2.18 12.68 -13.98
CA TRP A 322 -1.49 13.74 -13.25
C TRP A 322 -2.04 15.13 -13.57
N GLU A 323 -2.34 15.42 -14.84
CA GLU A 323 -2.94 16.68 -15.28
C GLU A 323 -4.37 16.86 -14.73
N CYS A 324 -5.18 15.80 -14.71
CA CYS A 324 -6.49 15.82 -14.05
C CYS A 324 -6.37 16.10 -12.55
N LEU A 325 -5.38 15.49 -11.87
CA LEU A 325 -5.14 15.73 -10.45
C LEU A 325 -4.65 17.16 -10.18
N GLN A 326 -3.85 17.73 -11.08
CA GLN A 326 -3.47 19.13 -11.05
C GLN A 326 -4.70 20.04 -11.20
N GLY A 327 -5.60 19.75 -12.15
CA GLY A 327 -6.86 20.48 -12.32
C GLY A 327 -7.79 20.41 -11.10
N LEU A 328 -7.63 19.38 -10.26
CA LEU A 328 -8.36 19.20 -9.00
C LEU A 328 -7.59 19.70 -7.76
N ASN A 329 -6.40 20.28 -7.92
CA ASN A 329 -5.50 20.72 -6.85
C ASN A 329 -5.18 19.62 -5.82
N ALA A 330 -4.91 18.40 -6.29
CA ALA A 330 -4.70 17.22 -5.44
C ALA A 330 -3.21 16.83 -5.33
N GLU A 331 -2.40 17.69 -4.70
CA GLU A 331 -0.93 17.55 -4.65
C GLU A 331 -0.45 16.19 -4.12
N MET A 332 -1.06 15.67 -3.04
CA MET A 332 -0.68 14.36 -2.48
C MET A 332 -0.93 13.22 -3.48
N ALA A 333 -2.01 13.30 -4.25
CA ALA A 333 -2.35 12.30 -5.25
C ALA A 333 -1.40 12.37 -6.46
N MET A 334 -1.01 13.59 -6.86
CA MET A 334 0.03 13.79 -7.88
C MET A 334 1.35 13.14 -7.45
N ARG A 335 1.78 13.39 -6.20
CA ARG A 335 3.00 12.82 -5.64
C ARG A 335 2.98 11.29 -5.62
N GLU A 336 1.84 10.67 -5.30
CA GLU A 336 1.70 9.20 -5.37
C GLU A 336 1.92 8.68 -6.80
N VAL A 337 1.33 9.31 -7.82
CA VAL A 337 1.52 8.91 -9.22
C VAL A 337 2.98 9.08 -9.64
N GLU A 338 3.60 10.21 -9.28
CA GLU A 338 5.00 10.49 -9.59
C GLU A 338 5.95 9.46 -8.99
N ILE A 339 5.87 9.20 -7.67
CA ILE A 339 6.78 8.27 -6.98
C ILE A 339 6.67 6.85 -7.55
N HIS A 340 5.45 6.35 -7.73
CA HIS A 340 5.28 4.98 -8.24
C HIS A 340 5.80 4.85 -9.67
N PHE A 341 5.60 5.88 -10.49
CA PHE A 341 6.10 5.86 -11.86
C PHE A 341 7.62 6.00 -11.91
N ALA A 342 8.20 6.82 -11.05
CA ALA A 342 9.65 6.90 -10.83
C ALA A 342 10.22 5.51 -10.53
N LEU A 343 9.68 4.79 -9.54
CA LEU A 343 10.17 3.46 -9.18
C LEU A 343 10.10 2.46 -10.34
N LEU A 344 9.08 2.55 -11.21
CA LEU A 344 9.03 1.74 -12.43
C LEU A 344 10.19 2.06 -13.39
N VAL A 345 10.41 3.35 -13.66
CA VAL A 345 11.45 3.82 -14.58
C VAL A 345 12.83 3.45 -14.07
N GLN A 346 13.07 3.56 -12.77
CA GLN A 346 14.31 3.11 -12.14
C GLN A 346 14.53 1.60 -12.30
N ARG A 347 13.47 0.81 -12.12
CA ARG A 347 13.53 -0.65 -12.23
C ARG A 347 13.73 -1.12 -13.68
N LEU A 348 13.21 -0.39 -14.66
CA LEU A 348 13.24 -0.75 -16.08
C LEU A 348 13.86 0.38 -16.93
N PRO A 349 15.20 0.54 -16.93
CA PRO A 349 15.88 1.57 -17.72
C PRO A 349 15.56 1.48 -19.22
N GLY A 350 15.35 2.63 -19.87
CA GLY A 350 15.03 2.73 -21.29
C GLY A 350 13.58 2.37 -21.67
N ILE A 351 12.71 2.04 -20.71
CA ILE A 351 11.29 1.71 -20.98
C ILE A 351 10.52 2.86 -21.63
N ILE A 352 10.90 4.10 -21.34
CA ILE A 352 10.28 5.34 -21.86
C ILE A 352 10.54 5.52 -23.36
N GLU A 353 11.60 4.91 -23.88
CA GLU A 353 12.03 5.06 -25.27
C GLU A 353 11.29 4.13 -26.25
N LEU A 354 10.58 3.14 -25.72
CA LEU A 354 9.89 2.12 -26.50
C LEU A 354 8.66 2.63 -27.25
N ARG A 355 8.28 1.85 -28.26
CA ARG A 355 7.13 2.08 -29.13
C ARG A 355 6.23 0.86 -29.21
N PHE A 356 4.93 1.09 -29.39
CA PHE A 356 3.95 0.05 -29.70
C PHE A 356 4.12 -0.45 -31.14
N HIS A 357 3.45 -1.55 -31.47
CA HIS A 357 3.50 -2.23 -32.78
C HIS A 357 3.16 -1.33 -33.99
N ASP A 358 2.44 -0.23 -33.79
CA ASP A 358 2.04 0.75 -34.80
C ASP A 358 3.02 1.94 -34.90
N GLY A 359 4.12 1.90 -34.14
CA GLY A 359 5.16 2.94 -34.08
C GLY A 359 4.85 4.07 -33.11
N ALA A 360 3.66 4.10 -32.49
CA ALA A 360 3.33 5.09 -31.47
C ALA A 360 4.24 4.92 -30.24
N PRO A 361 4.83 5.99 -29.69
CA PRO A 361 5.69 5.88 -28.51
C PRO A 361 4.88 5.50 -27.27
N PHE A 362 5.52 4.84 -26.29
CA PHE A 362 4.92 4.61 -24.97
C PHE A 362 4.72 5.94 -24.21
N ALA A 363 5.66 6.87 -24.42
CA ALA A 363 5.64 8.23 -23.92
C ALA A 363 5.90 9.22 -25.06
N ASP A 364 4.88 10.03 -25.36
CA ASP A 364 4.98 11.15 -26.30
C ASP A 364 5.96 12.24 -25.79
N PRO A 365 6.34 13.23 -26.63
CA PRO A 365 7.28 14.27 -26.22
C PRO A 365 6.84 15.07 -24.97
N ALA A 366 5.55 15.31 -24.78
CA ALA A 366 5.03 16.01 -23.60
C ALA A 366 5.11 15.14 -22.34
N THR A 367 4.84 13.84 -22.46
CA THR A 367 5.02 12.83 -21.41
C THR A 367 6.48 12.71 -21.01
N ARG A 368 7.41 12.72 -21.96
CA ARG A 368 8.85 12.73 -21.66
C ARG A 368 9.28 13.99 -20.92
N ALA A 369 8.78 15.16 -21.32
CA ALA A 369 9.04 16.41 -20.61
C ALA A 369 8.49 16.39 -19.18
N TRP A 370 7.26 15.89 -18.99
CA TRP A 370 6.67 15.69 -17.67
C TRP A 370 7.49 14.74 -16.79
N ILE A 371 7.94 13.62 -17.35
CA ILE A 371 8.80 12.66 -16.63
C ILE A 371 10.08 13.34 -16.13
N GLY A 372 10.78 14.06 -17.01
CA GLY A 372 12.01 14.76 -16.63
C GLY A 372 11.78 15.83 -15.55
N ALA A 373 10.69 16.59 -15.64
CA ALA A 373 10.41 17.69 -14.73
C ALA A 373 9.83 17.27 -13.37
N HIS A 374 9.01 16.23 -13.32
CA HIS A 374 8.19 15.91 -12.13
C HIS A 374 8.43 14.51 -11.58
N VAL A 375 8.91 13.55 -12.37
CA VAL A 375 9.04 12.15 -11.96
C VAL A 375 10.50 11.82 -11.60
N MET A 376 11.44 12.13 -12.49
CA MET A 376 12.87 11.86 -12.27
C MET A 376 13.47 12.53 -11.01
N PRO A 377 13.04 13.72 -10.57
CA PRO A 377 13.54 14.32 -9.32
C PRO A 377 13.29 13.50 -8.06
N HIS A 378 12.41 12.49 -8.10
CA HIS A 378 12.18 11.58 -6.97
C HIS A 378 13.17 10.41 -6.93
N LEU A 379 13.80 10.10 -8.06
CA LEU A 379 14.79 9.03 -8.21
C LEU A 379 16.21 9.52 -8.02
N GLN A 380 16.41 10.81 -8.24
CA GLN A 380 17.60 11.47 -7.74
C GLN A 380 17.60 11.22 -6.23
N SER A 381 18.49 10.33 -5.80
CA SER A 381 18.93 10.33 -4.41
C SER A 381 19.23 11.79 -4.12
N ALA A 382 18.88 12.27 -2.93
CA ALA A 382 19.59 13.43 -2.44
C ALA A 382 21.07 13.03 -2.56
N SER A 383 21.76 13.47 -3.63
CA SER A 383 23.17 13.79 -3.55
C SER A 383 23.21 14.49 -2.21
N ALA A 384 23.86 13.88 -1.22
CA ALA A 384 23.81 14.37 0.14
C ALA A 384 23.83 15.89 0.04
N PRO A 385 22.84 16.64 0.58
CA PRO A 385 23.00 18.08 0.62
C PRO A 385 24.42 18.23 1.12
N ARG A 386 25.29 18.86 0.29
CA ARG A 386 26.68 19.11 0.67
C ARG A 386 26.59 19.48 2.13
N LYS A 387 27.35 18.82 2.99
CA LYS A 387 27.46 19.21 4.40
C LYS A 387 28.02 20.64 4.39
N VAL A 388 27.17 21.60 4.09
CA VAL A 388 27.22 22.95 4.59
C VAL A 388 26.87 22.71 6.04
N GLU A 389 27.91 22.77 6.86
CA GLU A 389 27.78 22.87 8.29
C GLU A 389 26.58 23.74 8.61
N VAL A 390 25.72 23.25 9.50
CA VAL A 390 24.58 23.98 10.02
C VAL A 390 25.12 25.26 10.67
N ALA A 391 25.14 26.34 9.90
CA ALA A 391 25.11 27.69 10.38
C ALA A 391 23.64 28.12 10.27
N ASP A 392 23.03 28.35 11.44
CA ASP A 392 21.61 28.65 11.69
C ASP A 392 21.07 29.94 11.03
N THR A 393 21.61 30.39 9.90
CA THR A 393 21.04 31.47 9.08
C THR A 393 21.44 31.27 7.62
N GLN A 394 20.47 31.17 6.71
CA GLN A 394 20.75 31.26 5.27
C GLN A 394 21.61 32.52 5.01
N PRO A 395 22.68 32.42 4.20
CA PRO A 395 23.54 33.57 3.94
C PRO A 395 22.78 34.74 3.35
N ALA A 396 23.11 35.96 3.77
CA ALA A 396 22.39 37.18 3.37
C ALA A 396 22.27 37.38 1.85
N TRP A 397 23.23 36.86 1.06
CA TRP A 397 23.20 36.93 -0.40
C TRP A 397 22.24 35.92 -1.05
N GLU A 398 21.94 34.79 -0.40
CA GLU A 398 20.94 33.82 -0.88
C GLU A 398 19.53 34.31 -0.60
N LEU A 399 19.28 34.80 0.62
CA LEU A 399 18.01 35.45 0.99
C LEU A 399 17.70 36.62 0.05
N ALA A 400 18.68 37.50 -0.18
CA ALA A 400 18.49 38.62 -1.08
C ALA A 400 18.29 38.20 -2.54
N LEU A 401 18.85 37.07 -2.98
CA LEU A 401 18.60 36.55 -4.33
C LEU A 401 17.15 36.09 -4.47
N GLU A 402 16.62 35.39 -3.47
CA GLU A 402 15.23 34.91 -3.44
C GLU A 402 14.22 36.07 -3.40
N GLU A 403 14.47 37.09 -2.55
CA GLU A 403 13.62 38.29 -2.44
C GLU A 403 13.59 39.12 -3.73
N VAL A 404 14.64 39.05 -4.54
CA VAL A 404 14.76 39.82 -5.78
C VAL A 404 14.08 39.13 -6.97
N LEU A 405 13.79 37.83 -6.90
CA LEU A 405 13.06 37.10 -7.95
C LEU A 405 11.65 37.68 -8.27
N PRO A 406 10.79 38.01 -7.28
CA PRO A 406 9.52 38.67 -7.58
C PRO A 406 9.71 40.08 -8.16
N ILE A 407 10.73 40.83 -7.71
CA ILE A 407 11.06 42.17 -8.22
C ILE A 407 11.52 42.09 -9.68
N LEU A 408 12.31 41.08 -10.04
CA LEU A 408 12.72 40.83 -11.42
C LEU A 408 11.52 40.65 -12.36
N ARG A 409 10.47 39.96 -11.90
CA ARG A 409 9.25 39.72 -12.68
C ARG A 409 8.38 40.98 -12.83
N LYS A 410 8.39 41.87 -11.83
CA LYS A 410 7.50 43.04 -11.76
C LYS A 410 8.14 44.34 -12.27
N ASP A 411 9.34 44.65 -11.80
CA ASP A 411 10.03 45.95 -12.01
C ASP A 411 11.27 45.83 -12.92
N GLY A 412 11.60 44.61 -13.35
CA GLY A 412 12.66 44.32 -14.31
C GLY A 412 14.08 44.26 -13.74
N LEU A 413 15.03 43.84 -14.58
CA LEU A 413 16.41 43.51 -14.17
C LEU A 413 17.16 44.66 -13.50
N LYS A 414 16.89 45.91 -13.90
CA LYS A 414 17.61 47.08 -13.36
C LYS A 414 17.29 47.31 -11.89
N ALA A 415 16.02 47.19 -11.50
CA ALA A 415 15.57 47.31 -10.11
C ALA A 415 16.12 46.15 -9.26
N ALA A 416 16.04 44.94 -9.79
CA ALA A 416 16.57 43.72 -9.17
C ALA A 416 18.09 43.81 -8.88
N VAL A 417 18.88 44.30 -9.84
CA VAL A 417 20.34 44.49 -9.67
C VAL A 417 20.66 45.57 -8.63
N GLN A 418 19.83 46.61 -8.50
CA GLN A 418 20.07 47.67 -7.51
C GLN A 418 20.00 47.15 -6.07
N VAL A 419 19.04 46.26 -5.79
CA VAL A 419 18.89 45.64 -4.46
C VAL A 419 20.12 44.77 -4.12
N LEU A 420 20.54 43.89 -5.03
CA LEU A 420 21.75 43.07 -4.81
C LEU A 420 23.04 43.91 -4.73
N LYS A 421 23.12 45.04 -5.47
CA LYS A 421 24.27 45.96 -5.38
C LYS A 421 24.33 46.69 -4.03
N GLN A 422 23.20 46.98 -3.39
CA GLN A 422 23.18 47.55 -2.04
C GLN A 422 23.76 46.54 -1.03
N GLY A 423 23.41 45.25 -1.15
CA GLY A 423 24.01 44.18 -0.35
C GLY A 423 25.51 43.98 -0.61
N LEU A 424 25.95 44.13 -1.86
CA LEU A 424 27.39 44.09 -2.19
C LEU A 424 28.17 45.26 -1.57
N GLN A 425 27.57 46.45 -1.45
CA GLN A 425 28.21 47.63 -0.84
C GLN A 425 28.35 47.50 0.68
N SER A 426 27.43 46.79 1.34
CA SER A 426 27.51 46.49 2.78
C SER A 426 28.36 45.25 3.10
N ALA A 427 28.87 44.55 2.08
CA ALA A 427 29.68 43.34 2.25
C ALA A 427 31.12 43.64 2.71
N HIS A 428 31.47 43.04 3.85
CA HIS A 428 32.81 43.10 4.44
C HIS A 428 33.51 41.74 4.29
N GLY A 429 34.68 41.73 3.64
CA GLY A 429 35.48 40.52 3.38
C GLY A 429 35.42 40.02 1.93
N GLY A 430 36.52 39.43 1.45
CA GLY A 430 36.66 38.96 0.06
C GLY A 430 35.68 37.85 -0.30
N ARG A 431 35.50 36.87 0.59
CA ARG A 431 34.55 35.76 0.44
C ARG A 431 33.10 36.24 0.28
N VAL A 432 32.65 37.11 1.20
CA VAL A 432 31.27 37.64 1.20
C VAL A 432 31.02 38.43 -0.09
N ARG A 433 31.98 39.28 -0.50
CA ARG A 433 31.87 40.02 -1.77
C ARG A 433 31.80 39.11 -3.00
N PHE A 434 32.57 38.02 -3.01
CA PHE A 434 32.53 37.02 -4.08
C PHE A 434 31.12 36.43 -4.22
N PHE A 435 30.50 36.01 -3.12
CA PHE A 435 29.15 35.44 -3.15
C PHE A 435 28.07 36.43 -3.59
N TRP A 436 28.18 37.71 -3.22
CA TRP A 436 27.27 38.75 -3.73
C TRP A 436 27.45 39.00 -5.25
N GLN A 437 28.68 38.95 -5.75
CA GLN A 437 28.95 39.04 -7.19
C GLN A 437 28.43 37.80 -7.94
N PHE A 438 28.57 36.61 -7.33
CA PHE A 438 28.02 35.38 -7.89
C PHE A 438 26.49 35.38 -7.91
N ALA A 439 25.83 35.89 -6.86
CA ALA A 439 24.38 36.09 -6.82
C ALA A 439 23.91 37.05 -7.93
N LEU A 440 24.65 38.13 -8.20
CA LEU A 440 24.39 39.02 -9.33
C LEU A 440 24.50 38.31 -10.69
N ALA A 441 25.50 37.46 -10.87
CA ALA A 441 25.66 36.68 -12.09
C ALA A 441 24.51 35.68 -12.30
N ARG A 442 24.09 34.99 -11.22
CA ARG A 442 22.90 34.11 -11.21
C ARG A 442 21.62 34.87 -11.56
N LEU A 443 21.43 36.06 -11.02
CA LEU A 443 20.29 36.92 -11.37
C LEU A 443 20.29 37.28 -12.87
N CYS A 444 21.44 37.64 -13.43
CA CYS A 444 21.57 37.92 -14.87
C CYS A 444 21.25 36.69 -15.73
N PHE A 445 21.65 35.50 -15.30
CA PHE A 445 21.31 34.24 -15.95
C PHE A 445 19.81 33.97 -15.92
N MET A 446 19.16 34.09 -14.75
CA MET A 446 17.72 33.91 -14.60
C MET A 446 16.90 34.93 -15.42
N ALA A 447 17.43 36.13 -15.61
CA ALA A 447 16.86 37.17 -16.47
C ALA A 447 17.12 36.98 -17.97
N LYS A 448 17.71 35.85 -18.38
CA LYS A 448 18.08 35.51 -19.78
C LYS A 448 19.06 36.50 -20.42
N LYS A 449 19.86 37.21 -19.63
CA LYS A 449 20.93 38.11 -20.11
C LYS A 449 22.28 37.39 -20.06
N TYR A 450 22.40 36.36 -20.89
CA TYR A 450 23.53 35.43 -20.85
C TYR A 450 24.90 36.08 -21.15
N GLU A 451 24.97 37.09 -22.02
CA GLU A 451 26.24 37.81 -22.29
C GLU A 451 26.77 38.55 -21.04
N LEU A 452 25.85 39.18 -20.29
CA LEU A 452 26.19 39.87 -19.05
C LEU A 452 26.57 38.88 -17.95
N ALA A 453 25.84 37.76 -17.84
CA ALA A 453 26.15 36.70 -16.90
C ALA A 453 27.53 36.08 -17.20
N LYS A 454 27.82 35.78 -18.47
CA LYS A 454 29.11 35.25 -18.93
C LYS A 454 30.27 36.16 -18.50
N THR A 455 30.20 37.46 -18.79
CA THR A 455 31.28 38.41 -18.46
C THR A 455 31.57 38.44 -16.96
N GLN A 456 30.53 38.41 -16.12
CA GLN A 456 30.68 38.39 -14.66
C GLN A 456 31.26 37.06 -14.17
N LEU A 457 30.80 35.94 -14.72
CA LEU A 457 31.28 34.60 -14.37
C LEU A 457 32.73 34.37 -14.82
N GLU A 458 33.16 34.92 -15.96
CA GLU A 458 34.56 34.89 -16.39
C GLU A 458 35.48 35.64 -15.42
N THR A 459 35.02 36.78 -14.90
CA THR A 459 35.76 37.54 -13.88
C THR A 459 35.87 36.77 -12.55
N LEU A 460 34.78 36.10 -12.15
CA LEU A 460 34.75 35.26 -10.95
C LEU A 460 35.63 34.02 -11.11
N ASP A 461 35.59 33.36 -12.26
CA ASP A 461 36.45 32.23 -12.60
C ASP A 461 37.93 32.61 -12.58
N GLN A 462 38.31 33.76 -13.17
CA GLN A 462 39.69 34.24 -13.09
C GLN A 462 40.12 34.53 -11.65
N THR A 463 39.23 35.11 -10.84
CA THR A 463 39.50 35.37 -9.41
C THR A 463 39.74 34.07 -8.64
N LEU A 464 38.99 33.00 -8.93
CA LEU A 464 39.19 31.68 -8.32
C LEU A 464 40.51 31.03 -8.75
N GLN A 465 40.92 31.23 -10.01
CA GLN A 465 42.20 30.75 -10.53
C GLN A 465 43.38 31.46 -9.87
N ASP A 466 43.35 32.80 -9.83
CA ASP A 466 44.45 33.63 -9.33
C ASP A 466 44.67 33.45 -7.82
N SER A 467 43.60 33.16 -7.07
CA SER A 467 43.64 33.00 -5.62
C SER A 467 44.03 31.59 -5.17
N GLY A 468 44.09 30.60 -6.07
CA GLY A 468 44.33 29.20 -5.72
C GLY A 468 43.20 28.55 -4.91
N LEU A 469 42.03 29.20 -4.82
CA LEU A 469 40.86 28.74 -4.06
C LEU A 469 40.32 27.37 -4.56
N HIS A 470 40.66 26.97 -5.79
CA HIS A 470 40.34 25.64 -6.33
C HIS A 470 40.85 24.47 -5.47
N ALA A 471 41.95 24.65 -4.73
CA ALA A 471 42.50 23.60 -3.86
C ALA A 471 41.79 23.51 -2.49
N TRP A 472 41.08 24.57 -2.08
CA TRP A 472 40.46 24.68 -0.76
C TRP A 472 38.92 24.62 -0.81
N GLU A 473 38.30 25.11 -1.89
CA GLU A 473 36.84 25.07 -2.12
C GLU A 473 36.53 24.66 -3.57
N PRO A 474 36.72 23.36 -3.92
CA PRO A 474 36.48 22.87 -5.28
C PRO A 474 35.01 23.02 -5.70
N ASP A 475 34.11 22.94 -4.73
CA ASP A 475 32.67 23.06 -4.90
C ASP A 475 32.23 24.40 -5.49
N LEU A 476 32.83 25.50 -5.01
CA LEU A 476 32.52 26.86 -5.49
C LEU A 476 33.00 27.07 -6.92
N ALA A 477 34.14 26.47 -7.26
CA ALA A 477 34.68 26.51 -8.61
C ALA A 477 33.81 25.73 -9.60
N LEU A 478 33.31 24.56 -9.19
CA LEU A 478 32.38 23.76 -9.98
C LEU A 478 31.10 24.55 -10.27
N GLU A 479 30.49 25.19 -9.27
CA GLU A 479 29.27 25.98 -9.46
C GLU A 479 29.45 27.14 -10.47
N VAL A 480 30.57 27.86 -10.39
CA VAL A 480 30.88 28.94 -11.33
C VAL A 480 31.11 28.38 -12.74
N LEU A 481 31.85 27.29 -12.89
CA LEU A 481 32.15 26.67 -14.18
C LEU A 481 30.90 26.06 -14.84
N HIS A 482 30.02 25.40 -14.07
CA HIS A 482 28.75 24.89 -14.58
C HIS A 482 27.86 26.00 -15.10
N LEU A 483 27.67 27.06 -14.32
CA LEU A 483 26.83 28.18 -14.73
C LEU A 483 27.43 28.90 -15.95
N LEU A 484 28.75 29.04 -16.01
CA LEU A 484 29.46 29.61 -17.16
C LEU A 484 29.32 28.72 -18.41
N HIS A 485 29.45 27.40 -18.29
CA HIS A 485 29.20 26.44 -19.37
C HIS A 485 27.76 26.55 -19.89
N SER A 486 26.77 26.59 -19.01
CA SER A 486 25.36 26.79 -19.37
C SER A 486 25.13 28.14 -20.07
N CYS A 487 25.83 29.21 -19.69
CA CYS A 487 25.78 30.48 -20.42
C CYS A 487 26.30 30.32 -21.85
N CYS A 488 27.43 29.64 -22.02
CA CYS A 488 28.04 29.41 -23.34
C CYS A 488 27.19 28.52 -24.26
N GLU A 489 26.40 27.58 -23.71
CA GLU A 489 25.43 26.79 -24.48
C GLU A 489 24.28 27.64 -25.01
N LEU A 490 23.76 28.55 -24.17
CA LEU A 490 22.58 29.36 -24.46
C LEU A 490 22.88 30.60 -25.32
N LEU A 491 24.15 30.93 -25.53
CA LEU A 491 24.59 32.03 -26.39
C LEU A 491 24.71 31.62 -27.87
N PRO A 492 24.59 32.58 -28.80
CA PRO A 492 24.88 32.33 -30.22
C PRO A 492 26.28 31.76 -30.41
N GLN A 493 26.37 30.63 -31.13
CA GLN A 493 27.57 29.82 -31.25
C GLN A 493 28.59 30.44 -32.22
N ASN A 494 29.33 31.45 -31.73
CA ASN A 494 30.47 32.05 -32.42
C ASN A 494 31.77 31.29 -32.10
N HIS A 495 32.79 31.41 -32.95
CA HIS A 495 34.09 30.72 -32.78
C HIS A 495 34.67 30.90 -31.37
N ALA A 496 34.70 32.15 -30.87
CA ALA A 496 35.21 32.48 -29.54
C ALA A 496 34.38 31.87 -28.39
N VAL A 497 33.07 31.65 -28.59
CA VAL A 497 32.20 31.01 -27.57
C VAL A 497 32.43 29.50 -27.54
N ARG A 498 32.66 28.88 -28.70
CA ARG A 498 32.96 27.44 -28.80
C ARG A 498 34.31 27.08 -28.19
N GLU A 499 35.37 27.83 -28.50
CA GLU A 499 36.69 27.61 -27.89
C GLU A 499 36.63 27.74 -26.37
N ARG A 500 35.92 28.77 -25.88
CA ARG A 500 35.76 28.98 -24.45
C ARG A 500 34.94 27.87 -23.79
N LYS A 501 33.87 27.41 -24.44
CA LYS A 501 33.07 26.27 -23.98
C LYS A 501 33.91 25.00 -23.86
N GLU A 502 34.74 24.69 -24.86
CA GLU A 502 35.62 23.52 -24.86
C GLU A 502 36.72 23.63 -23.79
N GLU A 503 37.21 24.83 -23.50
CA GLU A 503 38.15 25.07 -22.40
C GLU A 503 37.49 24.85 -21.03
N ILE A 504 36.28 25.38 -20.83
CA ILE A 504 35.51 25.21 -19.58
C ILE A 504 35.16 23.73 -19.39
N TYR A 505 34.70 23.06 -20.45
CA TYR A 505 34.36 21.63 -20.41
C TYR A 505 35.58 20.79 -20.02
N ARG A 506 36.76 21.03 -20.62
CA ARG A 506 38.00 20.35 -20.20
C ARG A 506 38.32 20.55 -18.72
N ARG A 507 38.11 21.76 -18.19
CA ARG A 507 38.34 22.05 -16.77
C ARG A 507 37.32 21.39 -15.85
N LEU A 508 36.05 21.31 -16.27
CA LEU A 508 35.02 20.54 -15.58
C LEU A 508 35.41 19.05 -15.52
N CYS A 509 35.85 18.46 -16.62
CA CYS A 509 36.33 17.07 -16.66
C CYS A 509 37.49 16.78 -15.70
N HIS A 510 38.33 17.78 -15.40
CA HIS A 510 39.45 17.63 -14.47
C HIS A 510 39.04 17.78 -12.99
N LEU A 511 37.96 18.50 -12.70
CA LEU A 511 37.50 18.78 -11.33
C LEU A 511 36.44 17.78 -10.88
N ASP A 512 35.61 17.27 -11.79
CA ASP A 512 34.59 16.28 -11.50
C ASP A 512 34.34 15.39 -12.74
N LEU A 513 34.82 14.16 -12.68
CA LEU A 513 34.71 13.17 -13.76
C LEU A 513 33.31 12.53 -13.81
N GLU A 514 32.56 12.58 -12.71
CA GLU A 514 31.22 11.97 -12.61
C GLU A 514 30.19 12.81 -13.35
N VAL A 515 30.30 14.14 -13.32
CA VAL A 515 29.35 15.06 -13.99
C VAL A 515 29.50 15.08 -15.52
N VAL A 516 30.60 14.54 -16.05
CA VAL A 516 30.86 14.45 -17.50
C VAL A 516 30.31 13.16 -18.12
N LEU A 517 29.96 12.18 -17.29
CA LEU A 517 29.45 10.87 -17.69
C LEU A 517 27.92 10.78 -17.73
N GLU A 518 27.21 11.80 -17.23
CA GLU A 518 25.77 12.04 -17.42
C GLU A 518 25.50 12.82 -18.72
#